data_AF-A0A504HKL6-F1
#
_entry.id   AF-A0A504HKL6-F1
#
_cell.length_a   1.000
_cell.length_b   1.000
_cell.length_c   1.000
_cell.angle_alpha   90.00
_cell.angle_beta   90.00
_cell.angle_gamma   90.00
#
_symmetry.space_group_name_H-M   'P 1'
#
loop_
_entity.id
_entity.type
_entity.pdbx_description
1 polymer ?
#
loop_
_entity_poly.entity_id
_entity_poly.type
_entity_poly.pdbx_seq_one_letter_code
_entity_poly.pdbx_strand_id
1 'polypeptide(L)'
;MSNLQLRVLSAVVLAIATLGLTWFGGLPFRLLSAAISAVIFYEWTRMSRPSGTTGLGFLPEALLLVFLGALITGLPALWLLLLVAALVAVTAIAAQLRGAGQWDASGLAYAAVSGLSLALLRDGDHSGLVAILFLFAVVWATDIFAYFVGRAVGGPRLAPSISPGKTRSGALGGDGQDEPRNGPAHGAA
;
A
#
# COMPACT_ATOMS: atom_id res chain seq x y z
N MET A 1 15.98 -10.43 -25.26
CA MET A 1 14.57 -10.41 -24.79
C MET A 1 14.07 -8.97 -24.84
N SER A 2 12.88 -8.73 -25.38
CA SER A 2 12.31 -7.37 -25.40
C SER A 2 11.86 -6.96 -24.00
N ASN A 3 11.80 -5.64 -23.73
CA ASN A 3 11.35 -5.12 -22.43
C ASN A 3 9.94 -5.63 -22.06
N LEU A 4 9.08 -5.83 -23.06
CA LEU A 4 7.75 -6.39 -22.88
C LEU A 4 7.79 -7.86 -22.44
N GLN A 5 8.63 -8.68 -23.09
CA GLN A 5 8.81 -10.09 -22.71
C GLN A 5 9.27 -10.23 -21.27
N LEU A 6 10.20 -9.37 -20.82
CA LEU A 6 10.68 -9.37 -19.43
C LEU A 6 9.56 -9.07 -18.43
N ARG A 7 8.74 -8.05 -18.70
CA ARG A 7 7.61 -7.66 -17.83
C ARG A 7 6.56 -8.76 -17.72
N VAL A 8 6.21 -9.37 -18.85
CA VAL A 8 5.23 -10.47 -18.90
C VAL A 8 5.77 -11.67 -18.13
N LEU A 9 7.04 -12.04 -18.34
CA LEU A 9 7.66 -13.15 -17.64
C LEU A 9 7.71 -12.91 -16.12
N SER A 10 8.13 -11.71 -15.68
CA SER A 10 8.16 -11.39 -14.25
C SER A 10 6.76 -11.41 -13.62
N ALA A 11 5.74 -10.93 -14.34
CA ALA A 11 4.36 -10.94 -13.85
C ALA A 11 3.83 -12.36 -13.70
N VAL A 12 4.07 -13.24 -14.69
CA VAL A 12 3.65 -14.64 -14.64
C VAL A 12 4.37 -15.39 -13.51
N VAL A 13 5.68 -15.22 -13.37
CA VAL A 13 6.46 -15.85 -12.30
C VAL A 13 5.95 -15.43 -10.92
N LEU A 14 5.71 -14.13 -10.74
CA LEU A 14 5.18 -13.61 -9.48
C LEU A 14 3.77 -14.12 -9.20
N ALA A 15 2.89 -14.15 -10.21
CA ALA A 15 1.54 -14.69 -10.06
C ALA A 15 1.55 -16.17 -9.65
N ILE A 16 2.36 -17.00 -10.30
CA ILE A 16 2.51 -18.42 -9.95
C ILE A 16 3.04 -18.57 -8.53
N ALA A 17 4.08 -17.82 -8.15
CA ALA A 17 4.64 -17.86 -6.80
C ALA A 17 3.60 -17.45 -5.75
N THR A 18 2.89 -16.34 -5.96
CA THR A 18 1.86 -15.85 -5.05
C THR A 18 0.72 -16.84 -4.93
N LEU A 19 0.19 -17.37 -6.03
CA LEU A 19 -0.90 -18.36 -6.00
C LEU A 19 -0.45 -19.68 -5.35
N GLY A 20 0.79 -20.12 -5.60
CA GLY A 20 1.36 -21.30 -4.96
C GLY A 20 1.46 -21.14 -3.44
N LEU A 21 2.03 -20.04 -2.96
CA LEU A 21 2.11 -19.74 -1.52
C LEU A 21 0.72 -19.57 -0.90
N THR A 22 -0.23 -19.00 -1.65
CA THR A 22 -1.64 -18.89 -1.27
C THR A 22 -2.26 -20.27 -1.14
N TRP A 23 -2.00 -21.20 -2.04
CA TRP A 23 -2.56 -22.56 -1.95
C TRP A 23 -2.16 -23.25 -0.64
N PHE A 24 -0.87 -23.18 -0.26
CA PHE A 24 -0.39 -23.78 0.99
C PHE A 24 -0.87 -23.05 2.26
N GLY A 25 -1.09 -21.73 2.22
CA GLY A 25 -1.54 -20.96 3.37
C GLY A 25 -0.51 -20.96 4.51
N GLY A 26 -0.97 -20.78 5.75
CA GLY A 26 -0.16 -21.02 6.96
C GLY A 26 1.18 -20.25 6.99
N LEU A 27 2.29 -20.96 7.26
CA LEU A 27 3.62 -20.35 7.33
C LEU A 27 4.09 -19.77 5.97
N PRO A 28 4.01 -20.50 4.84
CA PRO A 28 4.35 -19.94 3.52
C PRO A 28 3.66 -18.61 3.21
N PHE A 29 2.36 -18.50 3.49
CA PHE A 29 1.61 -17.28 3.22
C PHE A 29 1.92 -16.15 4.22
N ARG A 30 2.22 -16.48 5.49
CA ARG A 30 2.72 -15.51 6.48
C ARG A 30 4.07 -14.94 6.07
N LEU A 31 4.97 -15.75 5.52
CA LEU A 31 6.25 -15.27 4.97
C LEU A 31 6.05 -14.32 3.80
N LEU A 32 5.12 -14.63 2.88
CA LEU A 32 4.76 -13.74 1.79
C LEU A 32 4.20 -12.40 2.32
N SER A 33 3.28 -12.46 3.28
CA SER A 33 2.67 -11.28 3.90
C SER A 33 3.70 -10.41 4.63
N ALA A 34 4.66 -11.05 5.33
CA ALA A 34 5.77 -10.38 5.97
C ALA A 34 6.70 -9.70 4.96
N ALA A 35 7.02 -10.37 3.84
CA ALA A 35 7.82 -9.80 2.77
C ALA A 35 7.14 -8.59 2.11
N ILE A 36 5.84 -8.68 1.84
CA ILE A 36 5.04 -7.56 1.31
C ILE A 36 5.07 -6.38 2.29
N SER A 37 4.86 -6.63 3.59
CA SER A 37 4.92 -5.61 4.63
C SER A 37 6.29 -4.91 4.67
N ALA A 38 7.39 -5.68 4.62
CA ALA A 38 8.75 -5.15 4.58
C ALA A 38 8.99 -4.27 3.35
N VAL A 39 8.54 -4.70 2.16
CA VAL A 39 8.67 -3.93 0.92
C VAL A 39 7.86 -2.63 0.99
N ILE A 40 6.62 -2.67 1.49
CA ILE A 40 5.79 -1.48 1.68
C ILE A 40 6.51 -0.46 2.55
N PHE A 41 7.06 -0.89 3.69
CA PHE A 41 7.74 0.01 4.61
C PHE A 41 9.06 0.57 4.03
N TYR A 42 9.80 -0.28 3.32
CA TYR A 42 11.03 0.14 2.64
C TYR A 42 10.77 1.24 1.61
N GLU A 43 9.77 1.06 0.74
CA GLU A 43 9.41 2.09 -0.23
C GLU A 43 8.86 3.35 0.46
N TRP A 44 8.05 3.19 1.51
CA TRP A 44 7.55 4.31 2.30
C TRP A 44 8.67 5.17 2.88
N THR A 45 9.61 4.55 3.58
CA THR A 45 10.75 5.25 4.22
C THR A 45 11.67 5.92 3.20
N ARG A 46 11.85 5.32 2.02
CA ARG A 46 12.58 5.95 0.90
C ARG A 46 11.91 7.23 0.41
N MET A 47 10.58 7.28 0.41
CA MET A 47 9.83 8.46 0.00
C MET A 47 9.70 9.50 1.12
N SER A 48 9.56 9.07 2.38
CA SER A 48 9.23 9.93 3.52
C SER A 48 10.43 10.54 4.23
N ARG A 49 11.65 10.06 3.97
CA ARG A 49 12.88 10.53 4.61
C ARG A 49 13.84 11.17 3.60
N PRO A 50 13.56 12.41 3.13
CA PRO A 50 14.52 13.15 2.31
C PRO A 50 15.84 13.36 3.05
N SER A 51 16.95 13.38 2.31
CA SER A 51 18.28 13.61 2.87
C SER A 51 18.34 14.93 3.65
N GLY A 52 18.66 14.87 4.95
CA GLY A 52 18.88 16.06 5.79
C GLY A 52 17.88 16.29 6.95
N THR A 53 16.84 15.47 7.11
CA THR A 53 15.94 15.55 8.27
C THR A 53 16.51 14.82 9.49
N THR A 54 16.34 15.37 10.70
CA THR A 54 16.51 14.64 11.97
C THR A 54 15.50 13.50 12.04
N GLY A 55 15.91 12.29 11.62
CA GLY A 55 15.08 11.10 11.61
C GLY A 55 15.20 10.25 12.88
N LEU A 56 14.41 9.18 12.94
CA LEU A 56 14.48 8.17 14.00
C LEU A 56 15.62 7.16 13.86
N GLY A 57 16.49 7.33 12.86
CA GLY A 57 17.47 6.32 12.49
C GLY A 57 16.79 5.00 12.11
N PHE A 58 17.34 3.88 12.56
CA PHE A 58 16.85 2.53 12.27
C PHE A 58 15.81 2.00 13.28
N LEU A 59 15.32 2.85 14.19
CA LEU A 59 14.35 2.41 15.21
C LEU A 59 13.06 1.83 14.58
N PRO A 60 12.38 2.51 13.63
CA PRO A 60 11.16 1.98 13.02
C PRO A 60 11.37 0.65 12.28
N GLU A 61 12.52 0.46 11.65
CA GLU A 61 12.93 -0.77 10.98
C GLU A 61 13.09 -1.92 11.97
N ALA A 62 13.75 -1.66 13.11
CA ALA A 62 13.88 -2.66 14.17
C ALA A 62 12.51 -3.04 14.76
N LEU A 63 11.63 -2.06 14.96
CA LEU A 63 10.26 -2.30 15.44
C LEU A 63 9.42 -3.08 14.42
N LEU A 64 9.58 -2.80 13.12
CA LEU A 64 8.94 -3.58 12.07
C LEU A 64 9.44 -5.03 12.11
N LEU A 65 10.74 -5.29 12.26
CA LEU A 65 11.28 -6.65 12.36
C LEU A 65 10.68 -7.44 13.53
N VAL A 66 10.41 -6.77 14.66
CA VAL A 66 9.68 -7.39 15.80
C VAL A 66 8.28 -7.81 15.38
N PHE A 67 7.54 -6.94 14.67
CA PHE A 67 6.23 -7.28 14.13
C PHE A 67 6.30 -8.45 13.13
N LEU A 68 7.26 -8.42 12.18
CA LEU A 68 7.40 -9.49 11.19
C LEU A 68 7.70 -10.84 11.84
N GLY A 69 8.58 -10.87 12.86
CA GLY A 69 8.86 -12.07 13.63
C GLY A 69 7.59 -12.61 14.31
N ALA A 70 6.82 -11.74 14.97
CA ALA A 70 5.55 -12.10 15.61
C ALA A 70 4.48 -12.58 14.61
N LEU A 71 4.42 -11.97 13.42
CA LEU A 71 3.51 -12.37 12.34
C LEU A 71 3.87 -13.78 11.85
N ILE A 72 5.16 -14.05 11.62
CA ILE A 72 5.66 -15.33 11.12
C ILE A 72 5.39 -16.47 12.11
N THR A 73 5.55 -16.23 13.42
CA THR A 73 5.24 -17.24 14.44
C THR A 73 3.75 -17.56 14.53
N GLY A 74 2.87 -16.67 14.05
CA GLY A 74 1.42 -16.86 14.07
C GLY A 74 0.83 -16.62 15.44
N LEU A 75 1.29 -15.57 16.12
CA LEU A 75 0.62 -15.12 17.34
C LEU A 75 -0.87 -14.84 17.05
N PRO A 76 -1.76 -15.01 18.06
CA PRO A 76 -3.17 -14.72 17.88
C PRO A 76 -3.40 -13.27 17.43
N ALA A 77 -4.44 -13.08 16.60
CA ALA A 77 -4.75 -11.80 15.96
C ALA A 77 -4.81 -10.62 16.95
N LEU A 78 -5.41 -10.82 18.12
CA LEU A 78 -5.50 -9.79 19.17
C LEU A 78 -4.11 -9.32 19.63
N TRP A 79 -3.18 -10.26 19.85
CA TRP A 79 -1.81 -9.91 20.26
C TRP A 79 -1.05 -9.17 19.16
N LEU A 80 -1.25 -9.55 17.90
CA LEU A 80 -0.67 -8.84 16.77
C LEU A 80 -1.22 -7.43 16.63
N LEU A 81 -2.53 -7.22 16.83
CA LEU A 81 -3.15 -5.90 16.81
C LEU A 81 -2.62 -5.00 17.93
N LEU A 82 -2.53 -5.53 19.15
CA LEU A 82 -1.97 -4.81 20.30
C LEU A 82 -0.48 -4.48 20.07
N LEU A 83 0.28 -5.42 19.50
CA LEU A 83 1.67 -5.19 19.13
C LEU A 83 1.80 -4.08 18.09
N VAL A 84 1.02 -4.11 17.01
CA VAL A 84 1.03 -3.05 16.00
C VAL A 84 0.71 -1.69 16.63
N ALA A 85 -0.33 -1.61 17.45
CA ALA A 85 -0.69 -0.37 18.14
C ALA A 85 0.45 0.15 19.03
N ALA A 86 1.10 -0.73 19.80
CA ALA A 86 2.23 -0.39 20.64
C ALA A 86 3.44 0.10 19.83
N LEU A 87 3.82 -0.60 18.75
CA LEU A 87 4.96 -0.23 17.92
C LEU A 87 4.73 1.10 17.20
N VAL A 88 3.52 1.35 16.72
CA VAL A 88 3.12 2.64 16.13
C VAL A 88 3.19 3.75 17.18
N ALA A 89 2.65 3.53 18.38
CA ALA A 89 2.70 4.50 19.48
C ALA A 89 4.14 4.83 19.88
N VAL A 90 5.01 3.82 20.05
CA VAL A 90 6.43 4.00 20.34
C VAL A 90 7.10 4.84 19.25
N THR A 91 6.83 4.54 17.98
CA THR A 91 7.41 5.28 16.85
C THR A 91 6.93 6.73 16.84
N ALA A 92 5.64 6.97 17.06
CA ALA A 92 5.06 8.31 17.08
C ALA A 92 5.60 9.16 18.26
N ILE A 93 5.66 8.57 19.46
CA ILE A 93 6.19 9.22 20.66
C ILE A 93 7.67 9.54 20.46
N ALA A 94 8.47 8.58 19.97
CA ALA A 94 9.88 8.80 19.68
C ALA A 94 10.09 9.92 18.66
N ALA A 95 9.24 9.98 17.62
CA ALA A 95 9.30 11.04 16.61
C ALA A 95 9.06 12.41 17.26
N GLN A 96 8.01 12.50 18.10
CA GLN A 96 7.67 13.75 18.77
C GLN A 96 8.75 14.21 19.75
N LEU A 97 9.34 13.30 20.54
CA LEU A 97 10.42 13.61 21.47
C LEU A 97 11.72 14.06 20.78
N ARG A 98 11.96 13.59 19.56
CA ARG A 98 13.17 13.92 18.77
C ARG A 98 12.95 15.07 17.78
N GLY A 99 11.74 15.64 17.72
CA GLY A 99 11.38 16.62 16.69
C GLY A 99 11.50 16.06 15.27
N ALA A 100 11.34 14.76 15.10
CA ALA A 100 11.39 14.07 13.80
C ALA A 100 10.02 14.08 13.10
N GLY A 101 10.02 13.89 11.78
CA GLY A 101 8.79 13.74 11.01
C GLY A 101 7.97 12.51 11.43
N GLN A 102 6.64 12.66 11.53
CA GLN A 102 5.74 11.59 11.99
C GLN A 102 5.43 10.52 10.92
N TRP A 103 5.93 10.69 9.69
CA TRP A 103 5.65 9.81 8.56
C TRP A 103 6.07 8.35 8.80
N ASP A 104 7.09 8.12 9.64
CA ASP A 104 7.54 6.77 9.97
C ASP A 104 6.49 5.96 10.73
N ALA A 105 5.75 6.59 11.65
CA ALA A 105 4.69 5.93 12.41
C ALA A 105 3.53 5.52 11.48
N SER A 106 3.15 6.41 10.56
CA SER A 106 2.12 6.12 9.54
C SER A 106 2.57 5.03 8.58
N GLY A 107 3.83 5.04 8.16
CA GLY A 107 4.40 4.00 7.31
C GLY A 107 4.41 2.64 7.99
N LEU A 108 4.81 2.59 9.26
CA LEU A 108 4.83 1.36 10.05
C LEU A 108 3.40 0.84 10.24
N ALA A 109 2.45 1.71 10.59
CA ALA A 109 1.04 1.34 10.71
C ALA A 109 0.50 0.75 9.39
N TYR A 110 0.73 1.45 8.27
CA TYR A 110 0.25 1.02 6.96
C TYR A 110 0.86 -0.32 6.53
N ALA A 111 2.17 -0.47 6.66
CA ALA A 111 2.87 -1.71 6.32
C ALA A 111 2.44 -2.88 7.21
N ALA A 112 2.37 -2.68 8.52
CA ALA A 112 2.05 -3.74 9.47
C ALA A 112 0.59 -4.18 9.34
N VAL A 113 -0.36 -3.25 9.24
CA VAL A 113 -1.78 -3.58 9.03
C VAL A 113 -1.97 -4.30 7.71
N SER A 114 -1.31 -3.88 6.63
CA SER A 114 -1.42 -4.56 5.32
C SER A 114 -0.94 -6.02 5.38
N GLY A 115 0.23 -6.25 5.99
CA GLY A 115 0.77 -7.61 6.19
C GLY A 115 -0.12 -8.46 7.10
N LEU A 116 -0.62 -7.86 8.19
CA LEU A 116 -1.53 -8.52 9.13
C LEU A 116 -2.84 -8.92 8.45
N SER A 117 -3.48 -8.01 7.72
CA SER A 117 -4.74 -8.25 7.02
C SER A 117 -4.63 -9.41 6.02
N LEU A 118 -3.54 -9.46 5.24
CA LEU A 118 -3.32 -10.58 4.31
C LEU A 118 -3.17 -11.90 5.07
N ALA A 119 -2.30 -11.94 6.08
CA ALA A 119 -2.03 -13.15 6.86
C ALA A 119 -3.30 -13.68 7.55
N LEU A 120 -4.10 -12.79 8.15
CA LEU A 120 -5.35 -13.14 8.82
C LEU A 120 -6.44 -13.59 7.84
N LEU A 121 -6.54 -12.95 6.67
CA LEU A 121 -7.56 -13.29 5.69
C LEU A 121 -7.34 -14.69 5.11
N ARG A 122 -6.09 -15.06 4.83
CA ARG A 122 -5.80 -16.37 4.26
C ARG A 122 -5.85 -17.49 5.28
N ASP A 123 -5.30 -17.27 6.47
CA ASP A 123 -5.06 -18.29 7.51
C ASP A 123 -4.74 -19.71 6.97
N GLY A 124 -5.10 -20.78 7.69
CA GLY A 124 -4.91 -22.17 7.28
C GLY A 124 -6.16 -22.85 6.70
N ASP A 125 -7.33 -22.22 6.78
CA ASP A 125 -8.61 -22.85 6.46
C ASP A 125 -9.01 -22.71 4.99
N HIS A 126 -10.05 -23.48 4.59
CA HIS A 126 -10.58 -23.42 3.22
C HIS A 126 -11.35 -22.12 2.97
N SER A 127 -12.05 -21.60 3.98
CA SER A 127 -12.74 -20.31 3.92
C SER A 127 -11.79 -19.17 3.60
N GLY A 128 -10.64 -19.09 4.28
CA GLY A 128 -9.62 -18.08 4.04
C GLY A 128 -8.98 -18.22 2.66
N LEU A 129 -8.79 -19.44 2.15
CA LEU A 129 -8.35 -19.67 0.78
C LEU A 129 -9.34 -19.09 -0.24
N VAL A 130 -10.63 -19.41 -0.10
CA VAL A 130 -11.68 -18.89 -1.00
C VAL A 130 -11.77 -17.37 -0.90
N ALA A 131 -11.74 -16.82 0.32
CA ALA A 131 -11.83 -15.39 0.56
C ALA A 131 -10.67 -14.62 -0.10
N ILE A 132 -9.43 -15.10 0.02
CA ILE A 132 -8.30 -14.38 -0.57
C ILE A 132 -8.21 -14.55 -2.09
N LEU A 133 -8.59 -15.71 -2.64
CA LEU A 133 -8.69 -15.90 -4.09
C LEU A 133 -9.78 -15.01 -4.67
N PHE A 134 -10.90 -14.86 -3.97
CA PHE A 134 -11.94 -13.90 -4.33
C PHE A 134 -11.43 -12.46 -4.28
N LEU A 135 -10.68 -12.08 -3.23
CA LEU A 135 -10.05 -10.76 -3.15
C LEU A 135 -9.12 -10.50 -4.34
N PHE A 136 -8.24 -11.45 -4.69
CA PHE A 136 -7.37 -11.33 -5.87
C PHE A 136 -8.18 -11.21 -7.16
N ALA A 137 -9.20 -12.04 -7.34
CA ALA A 137 -10.05 -11.99 -8.52
C ALA A 137 -10.76 -10.63 -8.66
N VAL A 138 -11.31 -10.09 -7.57
CA VAL A 138 -11.96 -8.78 -7.58
C VAL A 138 -10.96 -7.69 -7.92
N VAL A 139 -9.82 -7.61 -7.23
CA VAL A 139 -8.81 -6.57 -7.46
C VAL A 139 -8.27 -6.62 -8.89
N TRP A 140 -7.89 -7.81 -9.37
CA TRP A 140 -7.37 -7.98 -10.72
C TRP A 140 -8.43 -7.69 -11.78
N ALA A 141 -9.67 -8.13 -11.58
CA ALA A 141 -10.77 -7.83 -12.50
C ALA A 141 -11.04 -6.33 -12.54
N THR A 142 -11.05 -5.64 -11.40
CA THR A 142 -11.27 -4.19 -11.35
C THR A 142 -10.14 -3.43 -12.04
N ASP A 143 -8.88 -3.85 -11.89
CA ASP A 143 -7.74 -3.22 -12.56
C ASP A 143 -7.78 -3.42 -14.09
N ILE A 144 -8.10 -4.65 -14.53
CA ILE A 144 -8.26 -4.99 -15.94
C ILE A 144 -9.43 -4.21 -16.56
N PHE A 145 -10.57 -4.15 -15.85
CA PHE A 145 -11.74 -3.43 -16.30
C PHE A 145 -11.48 -1.93 -16.38
N ALA A 146 -10.80 -1.35 -15.38
CA ALA A 146 -10.40 0.06 -15.40
C ALA A 146 -9.49 0.37 -16.60
N TYR A 147 -8.58 -0.53 -16.98
CA TYR A 147 -7.78 -0.39 -18.19
C TYR A 147 -8.64 -0.38 -19.47
N PHE A 148 -9.57 -1.33 -19.62
CA PHE A 148 -10.41 -1.41 -20.82
C PHE A 148 -11.42 -0.27 -20.92
N VAL A 149 -12.10 0.08 -19.83
CA VAL A 149 -13.04 1.21 -19.77
C VAL A 149 -12.29 2.52 -19.95
N GLY A 150 -11.16 2.71 -19.27
CA GLY A 150 -10.33 3.90 -19.44
C GLY A 150 -9.84 4.10 -20.87
N ARG A 151 -9.52 3.00 -21.57
CA ARG A 151 -9.14 3.02 -23.00
C ARG A 151 -10.33 3.26 -23.93
N ALA A 152 -11.51 2.73 -23.62
CA ALA A 152 -12.70 2.84 -24.47
C ALA A 152 -13.45 4.17 -24.32
N VAL A 153 -13.52 4.73 -23.12
CA VAL A 153 -14.30 5.94 -22.81
C VAL A 153 -13.56 7.24 -23.18
N GLY A 154 -12.22 7.23 -23.21
CA GLY A 154 -11.43 8.34 -23.77
C GLY A 154 -11.84 9.74 -23.29
N GLY A 155 -11.61 10.07 -22.01
CA GLY A 155 -11.93 11.38 -21.43
C GLY A 155 -10.71 12.24 -21.07
N PRO A 156 -10.87 13.56 -20.84
CA PRO A 156 -9.77 14.44 -20.41
C PRO A 156 -9.14 13.96 -19.08
N ARG A 157 -7.81 14.01 -18.99
CA ARG A 157 -7.04 13.57 -17.82
C ARG A 157 -7.35 14.48 -16.60
N LEU A 158 -7.53 13.89 -15.42
CA LEU A 158 -7.88 14.58 -14.16
C LEU A 158 -6.76 15.45 -13.62
N ALA A 159 -5.53 14.95 -13.65
CA ALA A 159 -4.38 15.60 -13.06
C ALA A 159 -3.15 15.36 -13.94
N PRO A 160 -2.94 16.17 -15.00
CA PRO A 160 -1.83 15.99 -15.94
C PRO A 160 -0.45 16.02 -15.27
N SER A 161 -0.33 16.68 -14.11
CA SER A 161 0.92 16.87 -13.37
C SER A 161 1.18 15.85 -12.26
N ILE A 162 0.21 15.03 -11.85
CA ILE A 162 0.33 14.11 -10.70
C ILE A 162 0.16 12.64 -11.11
N SER A 163 -0.60 12.35 -12.17
CA SER A 163 -0.75 10.98 -12.68
C SER A 163 -1.08 10.97 -14.17
N PRO A 164 -0.20 10.42 -15.04
CA PRO A 164 -0.42 10.44 -16.48
C PRO A 164 -1.63 9.62 -16.95
N GLY A 165 -2.29 8.84 -16.07
CA GLY A 165 -3.28 7.82 -16.47
C GLY A 165 -4.70 7.95 -15.89
N LYS A 166 -5.01 8.92 -15.02
CA LYS A 166 -6.36 9.05 -14.42
C LYS A 166 -7.24 10.04 -15.21
N THR A 167 -8.44 9.64 -15.63
CA THR A 167 -9.41 10.42 -16.45
C THR A 167 -10.63 10.89 -15.63
N ARG A 168 -11.17 12.09 -15.93
CA ARG A 168 -12.26 12.76 -15.17
C ARG A 168 -13.55 11.97 -15.06
N SER A 169 -13.81 11.11 -16.04
CA SER A 169 -15.00 10.25 -16.03
C SER A 169 -15.01 9.22 -14.91
N GLY A 170 -13.85 8.86 -14.34
CA GLY A 170 -13.77 7.94 -13.19
C GLY A 170 -14.02 8.60 -11.83
N ALA A 171 -14.04 9.93 -11.75
CA ALA A 171 -14.27 10.67 -10.50
C ALA A 171 -15.60 11.42 -10.47
N LEU A 172 -16.15 11.83 -11.62
CA LEU A 172 -17.36 12.65 -11.73
C LEU A 172 -18.65 11.83 -11.72
N GLY A 173 -18.80 10.98 -10.71
CA GLY A 173 -20.08 10.47 -10.24
C GLY A 173 -20.75 11.41 -9.20
N GLY A 174 -20.24 12.62 -9.00
CA GLY A 174 -20.80 13.55 -8.03
C GLY A 174 -20.40 15.00 -8.33
N ASP A 175 -21.41 15.85 -8.34
CA ASP A 175 -21.41 17.32 -8.34
C ASP A 175 -20.76 18.07 -9.51
N GLY A 176 -21.63 18.43 -10.46
CA GLY A 176 -21.50 19.71 -11.13
C GLY A 176 -21.87 20.84 -10.17
N GLN A 177 -21.08 21.91 -10.16
CA GLN A 177 -21.60 23.27 -10.33
C GLN A 177 -20.47 24.25 -10.62
N ASP A 178 -20.85 25.23 -11.42
CA ASP A 178 -20.04 26.14 -12.21
C ASP A 178 -19.22 27.18 -11.43
N GLU A 179 -18.24 27.69 -12.18
CA GLU A 179 -17.23 28.71 -11.93
C GLU A 179 -17.79 30.13 -11.60
N PRO A 180 -16.98 31.01 -11.00
CA PRO A 180 -16.93 32.37 -11.54
C PRO A 180 -15.51 32.81 -11.88
N ARG A 181 -15.39 33.43 -13.06
CA ARG A 181 -14.17 33.95 -13.66
C ARG A 181 -14.09 35.47 -13.52
N ASN A 182 -12.85 35.94 -13.39
CA ASN A 182 -12.32 37.30 -13.68
C ASN A 182 -12.57 38.38 -12.62
N GLY A 183 -11.61 39.23 -12.23
CA GLY A 183 -10.22 39.48 -12.64
C GLY A 183 -9.68 40.71 -11.86
N PRO A 184 -8.37 40.96 -11.78
CA PRO A 184 -7.81 42.04 -10.96
C PRO A 184 -7.81 43.38 -11.71
N ALA A 185 -8.36 44.43 -11.10
CA ALA A 185 -8.16 45.80 -11.53
C ALA A 185 -6.90 46.37 -10.86
N HIS A 186 -5.89 46.65 -11.68
CA HIS A 186 -4.71 47.42 -11.30
C HIS A 186 -5.10 48.83 -10.86
N GLY A 187 -4.56 49.28 -9.72
CA GLY A 187 -4.53 50.69 -9.37
C GLY A 187 -3.33 51.39 -10.03
N ALA A 188 -3.54 52.63 -10.48
CA ALA A 188 -2.59 53.73 -10.42
C ALA A 188 -3.24 55.01 -10.95
N ALA A 189 -3.16 56.06 -10.12
CA ALA A 189 -3.11 57.51 -10.41
C ALA A 189 -4.22 58.16 -11.28
#